data_AF-A0A9E2VA95-F1
#
_entry.id   AF-A0A9E2VA95-F1
#
_cell.length_a   1.000
_cell.length_b   1.000
_cell.length_c   1.000
_cell.angle_alpha   90.00
_cell.angle_beta   90.00
_cell.angle_gamma   90.00
#
_symmetry.space_group_name_H-M   'P 1'
#
loop_
_entity.id
_entity.type
_entity.pdbx_description
1 polymer ?
#
loop_
_entity_poly.entity_id
_entity_poly.type
_entity_poly.pdbx_seq_one_letter_code
_entity_poly.pdbx_strand_id
1 'polypeptide(L)'
;QIVLQHHERMDGSGYPKGLLGKEILIEARILGVADVVEAMASHRPYRPALGIDKALEEISINKGKLYDAEVVNACLRVFKDKGFKFK
;
A
#
# COMPACT_ATOMS: atom_id res chain seq x y z
N GLN A 1 12.63 -0.39 12.56
CA GLN A 1 11.20 -0.31 12.92
C GLN A 1 10.30 -0.24 11.69
N ILE A 2 10.62 0.56 10.66
CA ILE A 2 9.83 0.68 9.41
C ILE A 2 9.55 -0.69 8.76
N VAL A 3 10.60 -1.46 8.47
CA VAL A 3 10.49 -2.82 7.88
C VAL A 3 9.69 -3.77 8.78
N LEU A 4 9.72 -3.59 10.10
CA LEU A 4 8.94 -4.44 11.00
C LEU A 4 7.44 -4.12 10.94
N GLN A 5 7.08 -2.86 10.67
CA GLN A 5 5.70 -2.36 10.75
C GLN A 5 5.00 -2.26 9.39
N HIS A 6 5.67 -2.45 8.26
CA HIS A 6 5.06 -2.22 6.94
C HIS A 6 3.92 -3.19 6.58
N HIS A 7 3.75 -4.27 7.36
CA HIS A 7 2.62 -5.18 7.29
C HIS A 7 1.53 -4.90 8.35
N GLU A 8 1.71 -3.89 9.19
CA GLU A 8 0.64 -3.37 10.04
C GLU A 8 -0.45 -2.71 9.18
N ARG A 9 -1.70 -2.72 9.66
CA ARG A 9 -2.86 -2.15 8.98
C ARG A 9 -3.51 -1.10 9.87
N MET A 10 -4.12 -0.08 9.28
CA MET A 10 -4.70 1.03 10.05
C MET A 10 -5.78 0.58 11.05
N ASP A 11 -6.46 -0.53 10.79
CA ASP A 11 -7.48 -1.15 11.65
C ASP A 11 -6.94 -2.21 12.63
N GLY A 12 -5.61 -2.38 12.72
CA GLY A 12 -4.98 -3.32 13.66
C GLY A 12 -5.03 -4.78 13.21
N SER A 13 -5.58 -5.08 12.03
CA SER A 13 -5.58 -6.44 11.46
C SER A 13 -4.22 -6.91 10.94
N GLY A 14 -3.23 -6.02 10.92
CA GLY A 14 -1.88 -6.30 10.48
C GLY A 14 -1.01 -6.94 11.55
N TYR A 15 0.27 -7.12 11.23
CA TYR A 15 1.23 -7.85 12.06
C TYR A 15 2.61 -7.16 12.00
N PRO A 16 3.52 -7.42 12.96
CA PRO A 16 3.44 -8.43 14.02
C PRO A 16 2.80 -7.99 15.34
N LYS A 17 2.54 -6.69 15.54
CA LYS A 17 2.07 -6.15 16.82
C LYS A 17 0.60 -5.75 16.84
N GLY A 18 -0.07 -5.69 15.68
CA GLY A 18 -1.46 -5.27 15.59
C GLY A 18 -1.64 -3.79 15.93
N LEU A 19 -0.71 -2.95 15.47
CA LEU A 19 -0.72 -1.51 15.75
C LEU A 19 -1.90 -0.83 15.06
N LEU A 20 -2.49 0.18 15.70
CA LEU A 20 -3.65 0.91 15.21
C LEU A 20 -3.31 2.32 14.74
N GLY A 21 -3.79 2.67 13.56
CA GLY A 21 -3.74 4.03 13.01
C GLY A 21 -2.37 4.70 13.12
N LYS A 22 -2.26 5.72 14.00
CA LYS A 22 -1.07 6.56 14.16
C LYS A 22 0.05 5.92 14.99
N GLU A 23 -0.19 4.75 15.59
CA GLU A 23 0.88 3.96 16.22
C GLU A 23 1.86 3.40 15.17
N ILE A 24 1.41 3.29 13.92
CA ILE A 24 2.22 2.89 12.77
C ILE A 24 3.02 4.09 12.26
N LEU A 25 4.34 3.93 12.15
CA LEU A 25 5.22 4.95 11.57
C LEU A 25 4.75 5.38 10.19
N ILE A 26 4.82 6.68 9.89
CA ILE A 26 4.38 7.20 8.58
C ILE A 26 5.15 6.55 7.43
N GLU A 27 6.45 6.32 7.62
CA GLU A 27 7.30 5.64 6.66
C GLU A 27 6.87 4.18 6.43
N ALA A 28 6.36 3.51 7.47
CA ALA A 28 5.82 2.15 7.34
C ALA A 28 4.48 2.14 6.62
N ARG A 29 3.62 3.13 6.88
CA ARG A 29 2.35 3.33 6.13
C ARG A 29 2.63 3.59 4.64
N ILE A 30 3.62 4.43 4.33
CA ILE A 30 4.07 4.69 2.95
C ILE A 30 4.61 3.40 2.30
N LEU A 31 5.51 2.70 2.99
CA LEU A 31 6.10 1.46 2.49
C LEU A 31 5.04 0.38 2.26
N GLY A 32 4.09 0.21 3.17
CA GLY A 32 3.02 -0.80 3.05
C GLY A 32 2.09 -0.56 1.86
N VAL A 33 1.77 0.70 1.54
CA VAL A 33 1.01 1.03 0.32
C VAL A 33 1.85 0.78 -0.94
N ALA A 34 3.11 1.18 -0.95
CA ALA A 34 4.00 0.95 -2.07
C ALA A 34 4.23 -0.55 -2.35
N ASP A 35 4.42 -1.35 -1.30
CA ASP A 35 4.60 -2.80 -1.38
C ASP A 35 3.37 -3.49 -1.98
N VAL A 36 2.16 -3.14 -1.55
CA VAL A 36 0.92 -3.71 -2.11
C VAL A 36 0.78 -3.37 -3.60
N VAL A 37 1.05 -2.11 -3.98
CA VAL A 37 0.92 -1.69 -5.38
C VAL A 37 1.92 -2.43 -6.27
N GLU A 38 3.19 -2.52 -5.86
CA GLU A 38 4.22 -3.29 -6.55
C GLU A 38 3.81 -4.77 -6.64
N ALA A 39 3.39 -5.35 -5.52
CA ALA A 39 3.09 -6.77 -5.42
C ALA A 39 1.95 -7.24 -6.33
N MET A 40 0.97 -6.36 -6.55
CA MET A 40 -0.15 -6.63 -7.45
C MET A 40 0.17 -6.31 -8.91
N ALA A 41 0.96 -5.28 -9.17
CA ALA A 41 1.29 -4.83 -10.51
C ALA A 41 2.43 -5.64 -11.17
N SER A 42 3.29 -6.28 -10.38
CA SER A 42 4.43 -7.05 -10.88
C SER A 42 4.10 -8.53 -11.12
N HIS A 43 4.69 -9.11 -12.16
CA HIS A 43 4.64 -10.56 -12.38
C HIS A 43 5.53 -11.26 -11.35
N ARG A 44 5.00 -12.32 -10.71
CA ARG A 44 5.75 -13.14 -9.76
C ARG A 44 5.69 -14.60 -10.19
N PRO A 45 6.68 -15.45 -9.83
CA PRO A 45 6.58 -16.88 -10.05
C PRO A 45 5.23 -17.39 -9.55
N TYR A 46 4.48 -18.08 -10.43
CA TYR A 46 3.15 -18.63 -10.16
C TYR A 46 2.01 -17.62 -9.95
N ARG A 47 2.24 -16.31 -10.17
CA ARG A 47 1.20 -15.28 -10.07
C ARG A 47 1.41 -14.20 -11.15
N PRO A 48 0.61 -14.24 -12.23
CA PRO A 48 0.56 -13.16 -13.19
C PRO A 48 0.25 -11.83 -12.52
N ALA A 49 0.83 -10.75 -13.05
CA ALA A 49 0.47 -9.40 -12.66
C ALA A 49 -1.04 -9.19 -12.85
N LEU A 50 -1.70 -8.60 -11.85
CA LEU A 50 -3.09 -8.15 -11.98
C LEU A 50 -3.19 -6.81 -12.72
N GLY A 51 -2.05 -6.13 -12.87
CA GLY A 51 -1.95 -4.84 -13.53
C GLY A 51 -2.11 -3.66 -12.57
N ILE A 52 -1.65 -2.50 -13.02
CA ILE A 52 -1.61 -1.29 -12.20
C ILE A 52 -3.01 -0.81 -11.81
N ASP A 53 -4.00 -0.92 -12.70
CA ASP A 53 -5.36 -0.46 -12.41
C ASP A 53 -5.99 -1.22 -11.25
N LYS A 54 -5.79 -2.54 -11.20
CA LYS A 54 -6.24 -3.38 -10.08
C LYS A 54 -5.50 -3.09 -8.79
N ALA A 55 -4.21 -2.79 -8.86
CA ALA A 55 -3.43 -2.38 -7.70
C ALA A 55 -3.92 -1.04 -7.12
N LEU A 56 -4.21 -0.05 -7.98
CA LEU A 56 -4.73 1.25 -7.55
C LEU A 56 -6.18 1.15 -7.04
N GLU A 57 -6.98 0.25 -7.61
CA GLU A 57 -8.35 -0.06 -7.14
C GLU A 57 -8.32 -0.65 -5.71
N GLU A 58 -7.47 -1.64 -5.44
CA GLU A 58 -7.33 -2.29 -4.13
C GLU A 58 -7.04 -1.28 -3.00
N ILE A 59 -6.03 -0.42 -3.18
CA ILE A 59 -5.68 0.57 -2.16
C ILE A 59 -6.75 1.65 -2.02
N SER A 60 -7.53 1.91 -3.08
CA SER A 60 -8.61 2.90 -3.07
C SER A 60 -9.84 2.40 -2.31
N ILE A 61 -10.24 1.13 -2.52
CA ILE A 61 -11.38 0.51 -1.84
C ILE A 61 -11.12 0.37 -0.33
N ASN A 62 -9.88 0.05 0.04
CA ASN A 62 -9.49 -0.15 1.44
C ASN A 62 -8.91 1.11 2.13
N LYS A 63 -9.01 2.27 1.47
CA LYS A 63 -8.53 3.56 1.98
C LYS A 63 -9.20 3.94 3.29
N GLY A 64 -8.41 4.29 4.30
CA GLY A 64 -8.89 4.67 5.63
C GLY A 64 -9.29 3.48 6.51
N LYS A 65 -9.31 2.25 5.98
CA LYS A 65 -9.54 1.01 6.73
C LYS A 65 -8.25 0.22 6.91
N LEU A 66 -7.66 -0.28 5.82
CA LEU A 66 -6.40 -1.02 5.87
C LEU A 66 -5.20 -0.11 5.68
N TYR A 67 -5.37 0.93 4.85
CA TYR A 67 -4.33 1.83 4.42
C TYR A 67 -4.61 3.25 4.89
N ASP A 68 -3.54 4.01 5.15
CA ASP A 68 -3.67 5.42 5.51
C ASP A 68 -4.21 6.24 4.33
N ALA A 69 -5.24 7.06 4.58
CA ALA A 69 -5.92 7.80 3.54
C ALA A 69 -5.03 8.83 2.84
N GLU A 70 -4.14 9.50 3.57
CA GLU A 70 -3.24 10.51 3.00
C GLU A 70 -2.17 9.85 2.13
N VAL A 71 -1.65 8.70 2.57
CA VAL A 71 -0.68 7.91 1.82
C VAL A 71 -1.30 7.36 0.52
N VAL A 72 -2.51 6.79 0.59
CA VAL A 72 -3.22 6.32 -0.62
C VAL A 72 -3.43 7.47 -1.60
N ASN A 73 -3.91 8.62 -1.14
CA ASN A 73 -4.10 9.79 -2.00
C ASN A 73 -2.77 10.29 -2.59
N ALA A 74 -1.65 10.21 -1.87
CA ALA A 74 -0.34 10.54 -2.39
C ALA A 74 0.09 9.57 -3.49
N CYS A 75 -0.07 8.26 -3.27
CA CYS A 75 0.25 7.22 -4.26
C CYS A 75 -0.58 7.40 -5.54
N LEU A 76 -1.90 7.60 -5.43
CA LEU A 76 -2.78 7.84 -6.57
C LEU A 76 -2.34 9.05 -7.41
N ARG A 77 -1.93 10.15 -6.78
CA ARG A 77 -1.43 11.34 -7.48
C ARG A 77 -0.14 11.08 -8.25
N VAL A 78 0.74 10.23 -7.74
CA VAL A 78 1.98 9.85 -8.45
C VAL A 78 1.67 9.13 -9.76
N PHE A 79 0.68 8.24 -9.77
CA PHE A 79 0.30 7.53 -11.01
C PHE A 79 -0.56 8.39 -11.94
N LYS A 80 -1.56 9.11 -11.40
CA LYS A 80 -2.55 9.85 -12.20
C LYS A 80 -2.03 11.19 -12.71
N ASP A 81 -1.42 11.98 -11.84
CA ASP A 81 -1.06 13.37 -12.16
C ASP A 81 0.38 13.48 -12.65
N LYS A 82 1.29 12.69 -12.05
CA LYS A 82 2.71 12.68 -12.42
C LYS A 82 3.07 11.66 -13.50
N GLY A 83 2.10 10.85 -13.93
CA GLY A 83 2.26 9.90 -15.04
C GLY A 83 3.32 8.83 -14.80
N PHE A 84 3.58 8.46 -13.53
CA PHE A 84 4.52 7.38 -13.24
C PHE A 84 4.03 6.05 -13.85
N LYS A 85 4.98 5.28 -14.39
CA LYS A 85 4.75 3.94 -14.92
C LYS A 85 5.90 3.04 -14.47
N PHE A 86 5.58 1.79 -14.13
CA PHE A 86 6.60 0.75 -14.00
C PHE A 86 7.26 0.54 -15.36
N LYS A 87 8.59 0.45 -15.37
CA LYS A 87 9.39 0.23 -16.58
C LYS A 87 9.51 -1.26 -16.88
#